data_AF-A0A3B9NME6-F1
#
_entry.id   AF-A0A3B9NME6-F1
#
_cell.length_a   1.000
_cell.length_b   1.000
_cell.length_c   1.000
_cell.angle_alpha   90.00
_cell.angle_beta   90.00
_cell.angle_gamma   90.00
#
_symmetry.space_group_name_H-M   'P 1'
#
loop_
_entity.id
_entity.type
_entity.pdbx_description
1 polymer ?
#
loop_
_entity_poly.entity_id
_entity_poly.type
_entity_poly.pdbx_seq_one_letter_code
_entity_poly.pdbx_strand_id
1 'polypeptide(L)'
;MNEVQGVADMKGVDWVDRRAVSRHGDALAALGMAASAVPTAELPARMMNDTTPVNKNKLDRLRRVVADRAKQFGISPELLSRRRDLEAIIKSDNQGGAMLPDHLLGWREAVVGIPLLAAIGQS
;
A
#
# COMPACT_ATOMS: atom_id res chain seq x y z
N MET A 1 21.97 -0.22 8.76
CA MET A 1 21.60 -1.14 7.66
C MET A 1 22.93 -1.65 7.14
N ASN A 2 23.17 -2.96 7.10
CA ASN A 2 24.48 -3.47 6.69
C ASN A 2 24.66 -3.15 5.21
N GLU A 3 25.55 -2.21 4.91
CA GLU A 3 25.92 -1.88 3.53
C GLU A 3 26.79 -3.02 3.01
N VAL A 4 26.37 -3.61 1.89
CA VAL A 4 27.13 -4.69 1.24
C VAL A 4 28.18 -4.03 0.35
N GLN A 5 29.43 -4.06 0.78
CA GLN A 5 30.57 -3.56 0.01
C GLN A 5 31.38 -4.73 -0.58
N GLY A 6 31.17 -5.96 -0.08
CA GLY A 6 31.84 -7.16 -0.55
C GLY A 6 31.10 -8.46 -0.24
N VAL A 7 31.54 -9.55 -0.87
CA VAL A 7 30.98 -10.91 -0.65
C VAL A 7 31.14 -11.39 0.80
N ALA A 8 32.19 -10.94 1.49
CA ALA A 8 32.41 -11.24 2.90
C ALA A 8 31.25 -10.72 3.78
N ASP A 9 30.70 -9.54 3.46
CA ASP A 9 29.63 -8.90 4.22
C ASP A 9 28.32 -9.71 4.15
N MET A 10 28.12 -10.49 3.09
CA MET A 10 26.95 -11.35 2.90
C MET A 10 27.06 -12.70 3.61
N LYS A 11 28.28 -13.22 3.78
CA LYS A 11 28.50 -14.55 4.39
C LYS A 11 28.16 -14.61 5.89
N GLY A 12 28.11 -13.46 6.56
CA GLY A 12 27.77 -13.33 7.98
C GLY A 12 26.29 -13.03 8.25
N VAL A 13 25.43 -13.03 7.23
CA VAL A 13 24.01 -12.69 7.37
C VAL A 13 23.16 -13.97 7.31
N ASP A 14 22.55 -14.32 8.45
CA ASP A 14 21.85 -15.61 8.64
C ASP A 14 20.69 -15.87 7.67
N TRP A 15 20.03 -14.82 7.17
CA TRP A 15 18.91 -14.94 6.23
C TRP A 15 19.33 -14.96 4.76
N VAL A 16 20.63 -14.78 4.46
CA VAL A 16 21.14 -14.78 3.09
C VAL A 16 21.61 -16.19 2.72
N ASP A 17 21.00 -16.75 1.67
CA ASP A 17 21.33 -18.10 1.21
C ASP A 17 22.77 -18.21 0.67
N ARG A 18 23.52 -19.21 1.15
CA ARG A 18 24.93 -19.40 0.80
C ARG A 18 25.14 -19.72 -0.69
N ARG A 19 24.20 -20.41 -1.35
CA ARG A 19 24.32 -20.73 -2.78
C ARG A 19 24.08 -19.48 -3.63
N ALA A 20 23.13 -18.63 -3.24
CA ALA A 20 22.91 -17.34 -3.87
C ALA A 20 24.17 -16.46 -3.78
N VAL A 21 24.83 -16.41 -2.61
CA VAL A 21 26.11 -15.68 -2.44
C VAL A 21 27.22 -16.27 -3.31
N SER A 22 27.35 -17.60 -3.35
CA SER A 22 28.37 -18.26 -4.19
C SER A 22 28.18 -17.94 -5.68
N ARG A 23 26.93 -17.88 -6.14
CA ARG A 23 26.60 -17.69 -7.56
C ARG A 23 26.54 -16.22 -8.00
N HIS A 24 26.13 -15.32 -7.11
CA HIS A 24 25.78 -13.93 -7.44
C HIS A 24 26.45 -12.90 -6.52
N GLY A 25 27.29 -13.32 -5.58
CA GLY A 25 27.87 -12.45 -4.56
C GLY A 25 28.61 -11.26 -5.15
N ASP A 26 29.47 -11.47 -6.15
CA ASP A 26 30.24 -10.38 -6.74
C ASP A 26 29.34 -9.33 -7.41
N ALA A 27 28.28 -9.77 -8.10
CA ALA A 27 27.31 -8.88 -8.72
C ALA A 27 26.50 -8.08 -7.68
N LEU A 28 26.11 -8.72 -6.58
CA LEU A 28 25.42 -8.06 -5.47
C LEU A 28 26.31 -7.04 -4.76
N ALA A 29 27.59 -7.37 -4.54
CA ALA A 29 28.56 -6.44 -3.96
C ALA A 29 28.81 -5.23 -4.88
N ALA A 30 28.93 -5.45 -6.20
CA ALA A 30 29.05 -4.37 -7.16
C ALA A 30 27.84 -3.42 -7.13
N LEU A 31 26.62 -3.96 -7.03
CA LEU A 31 25.40 -3.16 -6.87
C LEU A 31 25.38 -2.39 -5.54
N GLY A 32 25.80 -3.01 -4.44
CA GLY A 32 25.86 -2.35 -3.13
C GLY A 32 26.87 -1.20 -3.09
N MET A 33 28.05 -1.38 -3.69
CA MET A 33 29.04 -0.31 -3.88
C MET A 33 28.48 0.83 -4.74
N ALA A 34 27.86 0.51 -5.87
CA ALA A 34 27.24 1.50 -6.76
C ALA A 34 26.13 2.28 -6.05
N ALA A 35 25.26 1.59 -5.29
CA ALA A 35 24.19 2.22 -4.52
C ALA A 35 24.73 3.14 -3.40
N SER A 36 25.82 2.77 -2.75
CA SER A 36 26.44 3.57 -1.68
C SER A 36 27.10 4.84 -2.19
N ALA A 37 27.48 4.88 -3.48
CA ALA A 37 28.01 6.06 -4.14
C ALA A 37 26.93 7.05 -4.61
N VAL A 38 25.64 6.68 -4.56
CA VAL A 38 24.53 7.55 -4.97
C VAL A 38 24.35 8.68 -3.95
N PRO A 39 24.42 9.96 -4.36
CA PRO A 39 24.17 11.08 -3.45
C PRO A 39 22.79 11.00 -2.83
N THR A 40 22.66 11.41 -1.56
CA THR A 40 21.36 11.39 -0.84
C THR A 40 20.25 12.15 -1.57
N ALA A 41 20.60 13.20 -2.33
CA ALA A 41 19.67 13.99 -3.13
C ALA A 41 19.07 13.23 -4.33
N GLU A 42 19.73 12.17 -4.81
CA GLU A 42 19.28 11.33 -5.93
C GLU A 42 18.53 10.07 -5.47
N LEU A 43 18.47 9.83 -4.16
CA LEU A 43 17.74 8.69 -3.62
C LEU A 43 16.25 8.81 -3.93
N PRO A 44 15.58 7.70 -4.30
CA PRO A 44 14.14 7.71 -4.51
C PRO A 44 13.41 8.09 -3.23
N ALA A 45 12.23 8.68 -3.38
CA ALA A 45 11.37 9.00 -2.25
C ALA A 45 11.13 7.74 -1.40
N ARG A 46 11.35 7.87 -0.08
CA ARG A 46 11.13 6.77 0.84
C ARG A 46 9.67 6.34 0.75
N MET A 47 9.43 5.06 0.49
CA MET A 47 8.10 4.49 0.60
C MET A 47 7.61 4.66 2.04
N MET A 48 6.55 5.44 2.21
CA MET A 48 5.84 5.54 3.48
C MET A 48 5.06 4.25 3.67
N ASN A 49 5.61 3.33 4.46
CA ASN A 49 4.82 2.24 4.99
C ASN A 49 3.90 2.84 6.07
N ASP A 50 2.69 3.20 5.66
CA ASP A 50 1.64 3.61 6.58
C ASP A 50 1.19 2.37 7.40
N THR A 51 1.84 2.20 8.55
CA THR A 51 1.55 1.19 9.56
C THR A 51 0.39 1.60 10.47
N THR A 52 -0.23 2.77 10.24
CA THR A 52 -1.36 3.20 11.05
C THR A 52 -2.50 2.20 10.91
N PRO A 53 -2.98 1.63 12.03
CA PRO A 53 -4.11 0.73 12.00
C PRO A 53 -5.33 1.40 11.39
N VAL A 54 -6.01 0.69 10.48
CA VAL A 54 -7.27 1.18 9.90
C VAL A 54 -8.30 1.33 11.00
N ASN A 55 -8.93 2.50 11.08
CA ASN A 55 -10.00 2.76 12.05
C ASN A 55 -11.19 1.82 11.78
N LYS A 56 -11.43 0.88 12.72
CA LYS A 56 -12.49 -0.14 12.61
C LYS A 56 -13.89 0.47 12.48
N ASN A 57 -14.17 1.55 13.20
CA ASN A 57 -15.48 2.21 13.16
C ASN A 57 -15.75 2.83 11.78
N LYS A 58 -14.75 3.49 11.19
CA LYS A 58 -14.84 4.01 9.81
C LYS A 58 -15.05 2.85 8.83
N LEU A 59 -14.29 1.76 8.97
CA LEU A 59 -14.41 0.60 8.08
C LEU A 59 -15.80 -0.04 8.15
N ASP A 60 -16.33 -0.27 9.35
CA ASP A 60 -17.65 -0.88 9.53
C ASP A 60 -18.77 0.03 8.98
N ARG A 61 -18.63 1.35 9.13
CA ARG A 61 -19.54 2.32 8.51
C ARG A 61 -19.52 2.23 6.99
N LEU A 62 -18.34 2.24 6.37
CA LEU A 62 -18.22 2.13 4.91
C LEU A 62 -18.75 0.78 4.40
N ARG A 63 -18.54 -0.32 5.13
CA ARG A 63 -19.11 -1.63 4.78
C ARG A 63 -20.64 -1.61 4.74
N ARG A 64 -21.31 -0.91 5.66
CA ARG A 64 -22.77 -0.74 5.63
C ARG A 64 -23.24 0.00 4.38
N VAL A 65 -22.56 1.10 4.03
CA VAL A 65 -22.86 1.84 2.79
C VAL A 65 -22.76 0.94 1.56
N VAL A 66 -21.71 0.14 1.45
CA VAL A 66 -21.57 -0.81 0.32
C VAL A 66 -22.71 -1.82 0.34
N ALA A 67 -23.05 -2.39 1.50
CA ALA A 67 -24.13 -3.37 1.62
C ALA A 67 -25.51 -2.79 1.24
N ASP A 68 -25.80 -1.56 1.67
CA ASP A 68 -27.06 -0.89 1.35
C ASP A 68 -27.18 -0.57 -0.15
N ARG A 69 -26.09 -0.08 -0.76
CA ARG A 69 -26.04 0.16 -2.21
C ARG A 69 -26.12 -1.14 -3.00
N ALA A 70 -25.42 -2.18 -2.58
CA ALA A 70 -25.49 -3.51 -3.18
C ALA A 70 -26.92 -4.05 -3.21
N LYS A 71 -27.63 -3.93 -2.08
CA LYS A 71 -29.04 -4.32 -1.97
C LYS A 71 -29.95 -3.47 -2.87
N GLN A 72 -29.73 -2.17 -2.93
CA GLN A 72 -30.52 -1.24 -3.74
C GLN A 72 -30.43 -1.56 -5.24
N PHE A 73 -29.22 -1.85 -5.74
CA PHE A 73 -28.99 -2.08 -7.16
C PHE A 73 -29.04 -3.56 -7.56
N GLY A 74 -29.24 -4.48 -6.61
CA GLY A 74 -29.28 -5.92 -6.87
C GLY A 74 -27.93 -6.50 -7.29
N ILE A 75 -26.82 -5.94 -6.79
CA ILE A 75 -25.45 -6.30 -7.16
C ILE A 75 -24.71 -6.87 -5.94
N SER A 76 -23.72 -7.74 -6.16
CA SER A 76 -22.85 -8.22 -5.07
C SER A 76 -22.04 -7.07 -4.44
N PRO A 77 -21.96 -6.97 -3.09
CA PRO A 77 -21.12 -5.98 -2.41
C PRO A 77 -19.67 -5.98 -2.87
N GLU A 78 -19.06 -7.15 -3.10
CA GLU A 78 -17.67 -7.24 -3.56
C GLU A 78 -17.47 -6.73 -4.99
N LEU A 79 -18.53 -6.75 -5.82
CA LEU A 79 -18.48 -6.16 -7.17
C LEU A 79 -18.51 -4.63 -7.13
N LEU A 80 -19.17 -4.06 -6.10
CA LEU A 80 -19.19 -2.61 -5.88
C LEU A 80 -17.89 -2.12 -5.26
N SER A 81 -17.39 -2.78 -4.21
CA SER A 81 -16.16 -2.38 -3.52
C SER A 81 -15.58 -3.54 -2.70
N ARG A 82 -14.26 -3.67 -2.70
CA ARG A 82 -13.54 -4.63 -1.82
C ARG A 82 -13.10 -3.96 -0.53
N ARG A 83 -12.73 -4.77 0.46
CA ARG A 83 -12.17 -4.26 1.74
C ARG A 83 -10.98 -3.32 1.51
N ARG A 84 -10.05 -3.70 0.63
CA ARG A 84 -8.84 -2.91 0.32
C ARG A 84 -9.18 -1.51 -0.20
N ASP A 85 -10.29 -1.38 -0.91
CA ASP A 85 -10.72 -0.10 -1.47
C ASP A 85 -11.23 0.81 -0.34
N LEU A 86 -11.99 0.26 0.61
CA LEU A 86 -12.44 1.00 1.81
C LEU A 86 -11.28 1.45 2.69
N GLU A 87 -10.26 0.60 2.84
CA GLU A 87 -9.04 0.97 3.56
C GLU A 87 -8.27 2.09 2.87
N ALA A 88 -8.20 2.09 1.55
CA ALA A 88 -7.57 3.18 0.78
C ALA A 88 -8.29 4.52 0.97
N ILE A 89 -9.62 4.52 1.02
CA ILE A 89 -10.42 5.72 1.31
C ILE A 89 -10.17 6.21 2.74
N ILE A 90 -10.08 5.30 3.73
CA ILE A 90 -9.77 5.67 5.13
C ILE A 90 -8.36 6.24 5.27
N LYS A 91 -7.40 5.68 4.53
CA LYS A 91 -6.02 6.15 4.57
C LYS A 91 -5.88 7.55 3.96
N SER A 92 -6.51 7.81 2.81
CA SER A 92 -6.51 9.15 2.22
C SER A 92 -7.19 10.19 3.12
N ASP A 93 -8.31 9.82 3.76
CA ASP A 93 -8.99 10.66 4.75
C ASP A 93 -8.07 11.06 5.92
N ASN A 94 -7.31 10.11 6.45
CA ASN A 94 -6.33 10.39 7.52
C ASN A 94 -5.15 11.27 7.04
N GLN A 95 -4.92 11.38 5.73
CA GLN A 95 -3.87 12.20 5.13
C GLN A 95 -4.36 13.62 4.76
N GLY A 96 -5.59 13.98 5.13
CA GLY A 96 -6.14 15.32 4.94
C GLY A 96 -7.28 15.42 3.93
N GLY A 97 -7.72 14.30 3.35
CA GLY A 97 -8.92 14.28 2.51
C GLY A 97 -9.22 12.92 1.89
N ALA A 98 -10.44 12.43 2.08
CA ALA A 98 -10.88 11.16 1.51
C ALA A 98 -10.88 11.20 -0.02
N MET A 99 -10.23 10.21 -0.64
CA MET A 99 -10.14 10.05 -2.09
C MET A 99 -10.61 8.65 -2.50
N LEU A 100 -11.30 8.59 -3.64
CA LEU A 100 -11.66 7.31 -4.26
C LEU A 100 -10.47 6.75 -5.04
N PRO A 101 -10.22 5.43 -4.96
CA PRO A 101 -9.33 4.74 -5.89
C PRO A 101 -9.82 4.88 -7.34
N ASP A 102 -8.89 4.94 -8.29
CA ASP A 102 -9.19 5.14 -9.72
C ASP A 102 -10.22 4.15 -10.28
N HIS A 103 -10.18 2.88 -9.84
CA HIS A 103 -11.12 1.85 -10.31
C HIS A 103 -12.54 1.97 -9.73
N LEU A 104 -12.75 2.84 -8.73
CA LEU A 104 -14.08 3.21 -8.22
C LEU A 104 -14.65 4.47 -8.89
N LEU A 105 -13.94 5.07 -9.84
CA LEU A 105 -14.43 6.19 -10.63
C LEU A 105 -15.45 5.73 -11.70
N GLY A 106 -16.09 6.69 -12.38
CA GLY A 106 -17.05 6.42 -13.45
C GLY A 106 -18.39 5.94 -12.91
N TRP A 107 -18.96 4.85 -13.46
CA TRP A 107 -20.29 4.41 -13.02
C TRP A 107 -20.33 4.01 -11.53
N ARG A 108 -19.24 3.45 -10.99
CA ARG A 108 -19.14 3.10 -9.56
C ARG A 108 -19.11 4.33 -8.67
N GLU A 109 -18.62 5.45 -9.18
CA GLU A 109 -18.54 6.69 -8.44
C GLU A 109 -19.95 7.16 -8.04
N ALA A 110 -20.86 7.19 -9.01
CA ALA A 110 -22.25 7.56 -8.78
C ALA A 110 -23.01 6.54 -7.89
N VAL A 111 -22.71 5.25 -8.05
CA VAL A 111 -23.44 4.17 -7.37
C VAL A 111 -22.99 3.97 -5.91
N VAL A 112 -21.68 3.98 -5.65
CA VAL A 112 -21.12 3.67 -4.33
C VAL A 112 -20.01 4.65 -3.90
N GLY A 113 -19.26 5.24 -4.83
CA GLY A 113 -18.13 6.14 -4.51
C GLY A 113 -18.54 7.40 -3.75
N ILE A 114 -19.44 8.23 -4.31
CA ILE A 114 -19.96 9.44 -3.66
C ILE A 114 -20.60 9.12 -2.29
N PRO A 115 -21.45 8.07 -2.17
CA PRO A 115 -21.95 7.63 -0.86
C PRO A 115 -20.86 7.28 0.16
N LEU A 116 -19.77 6.63 -0.26
CA LEU A 116 -18.64 6.31 0.62
C LEU A 116 -17.92 7.56 1.10
N LEU A 117 -17.65 8.52 0.20
CA LEU A 117 -17.04 9.80 0.55
C LEU A 117 -17.94 10.65 1.47
N ALA A 118 -19.26 10.59 1.30
CA ALA A 118 -20.18 11.29 2.19
C ALA A 118 -20.23 10.65 3.59
N ALA A 119 -20.11 9.33 3.69
CA ALA A 119 -20.19 8.60 4.96
C ALA A 119 -18.90 8.68 5.80
N ILE A 120 -17.74 8.88 5.17
CA ILE A 120 -16.48 8.96 5.91
C ILE A 120 -16.34 10.27 6.71
N GLY A 121 -16.84 11.38 6.17
CA GLY A 121 -16.81 12.70 6.82
C GLY A 121 -17.79 12.89 7.97
N GLN A 122 -18.68 11.92 8.21
CA GLN A 122 -19.60 11.94 9.35
C GLN A 122 -18.83 11.46 10.59
N SER A 123 -18.66 12.29 11.62
CA SER A 123 -17.98 11.86 12.86
C SER A 123 -18.87 10.96 13.69
#